data_AF-A0A8T3YBS3-F1
#
_entry.id   AF-A0A8T3YBS3-F1
#
_cell.length_a   1.000
_cell.length_b   1.000
_cell.length_c   1.000
_cell.angle_alpha   90.00
_cell.angle_beta   90.00
_cell.angle_gamma   90.00
#
_symmetry.space_group_name_H-M   'P 1'
#
loop_
_entity.id
_entity.type
_entity.pdbx_description
1 polymer ?
#
loop_
_entity_poly.entity_id
_entity_poly.type
_entity_poly.pdbx_seq_one_letter_code
_entity_poly.pdbx_strand_id
1 'polypeptide(L)'
;MSRAKHIERKSGWKWAFIFFAISFIILFSYSIVRYNVLKGVPVDQIPLFIFNKAISLTAVVVIAASFIIGPFARLWPRGFVPRLYLRKYLGVLGFGVAALHGIISLLIFNPAYYPRFFTEAGKLTFSGELSMLFGILSIFIFSGVAVTSLPSVEKGMHPKQWKFIQRLGYLAFLFVLFHLVTMGWEGWINTSGWPGGLLPISFIGSLVIIFVLVIRAIVIALPKPRN
;
A
#
# COMPACT_ATOMS: atom_id res chain seq x y z
N MET A 1 22.44 -2.24 26.25
CA MET A 1 21.89 -1.99 24.89
C MET A 1 22.75 -0.91 24.24
N SER A 2 23.52 -1.18 23.18
CA SER A 2 24.60 -0.25 22.73
C SER A 2 24.09 0.97 21.94
N ARG A 3 24.82 2.09 22.07
CA ARG A 3 24.55 3.42 21.48
C ARG A 3 24.36 3.39 19.95
N ALA A 4 25.04 2.47 19.25
CA ALA A 4 24.97 2.31 17.79
C ALA A 4 23.58 1.86 17.30
N LYS A 5 22.97 0.87 17.97
CA LYS A 5 21.59 0.42 17.67
C LYS A 5 20.57 1.54 17.88
N HIS A 6 20.85 2.46 18.80
CA HIS A 6 19.96 3.57 19.10
C HIS A 6 20.00 4.69 18.04
N ILE A 7 21.17 4.90 17.42
CA ILE A 7 21.39 5.87 16.33
C ILE A 7 20.77 5.36 15.03
N GLU A 8 20.97 4.09 14.67
CA GLU A 8 20.31 3.47 13.51
C GLU A 8 18.78 3.53 13.62
N ARG A 9 18.22 3.35 14.83
CA ARG A 9 16.77 3.38 15.07
C ARG A 9 16.14 4.75 14.87
N LYS A 10 16.83 5.83 15.27
CA LYS A 10 16.38 7.22 15.03
C LYS A 10 16.51 7.61 13.55
N SER A 11 17.51 7.07 12.85
CA SER A 11 17.74 7.35 11.42
C SER A 11 16.66 6.73 10.50
N GLY A 12 16.23 5.50 10.76
CA GLY A 12 15.26 4.81 9.90
C GLY A 12 13.89 5.47 9.83
N TRP A 13 13.35 5.92 10.98
CA TRP A 13 12.09 6.65 11.02
C TRP A 13 12.16 7.97 10.26
N LYS A 14 13.24 8.74 10.42
CA LYS A 14 13.43 10.01 9.69
C LYS A 14 13.26 9.81 8.18
N TRP A 15 13.96 8.83 7.61
CA TRP A 15 13.89 8.57 6.17
C TRP A 15 12.54 8.00 5.72
N ALA A 16 11.92 7.13 6.52
CA ALA A 16 10.58 6.63 6.23
C ALA A 16 9.53 7.74 6.20
N PHE A 17 9.59 8.68 7.16
CA PHE A 17 8.70 9.84 7.19
C PHE A 17 8.94 10.82 6.04
N ILE A 18 10.20 11.08 5.69
CA ILE A 18 10.52 11.91 4.51
C ILE A 18 9.93 11.28 3.25
N PHE A 19 10.15 9.97 3.04
CA PHE A 19 9.61 9.25 1.89
C PHE A 19 8.08 9.28 1.85
N PHE A 20 7.43 9.05 3.01
CA PHE A 20 5.99 9.15 3.16
C PHE A 20 5.48 10.56 2.84
N ALA A 21 6.07 11.61 3.41
CA ALA A 21 5.60 12.98 3.23
C ALA A 21 5.70 13.42 1.76
N ILE A 22 6.82 13.13 1.10
CA ILE A 22 7.00 13.43 -0.32
C ILE A 22 5.96 12.67 -1.16
N SER A 23 5.80 11.37 -0.91
CA SER A 23 4.81 10.54 -1.62
C SER A 23 3.39 11.08 -1.40
N PHE A 24 3.03 11.41 -0.17
CA PHE A 24 1.73 11.95 0.18
C PHE A 24 1.46 13.29 -0.50
N ILE A 25 2.40 14.24 -0.46
CA ILE A 25 2.24 15.55 -1.09
C ILE A 25 1.98 15.41 -2.59
N ILE A 26 2.78 14.58 -3.27
CA ILE A 26 2.63 14.32 -4.72
C ILE A 26 1.26 13.70 -5.01
N LEU A 27 0.90 12.63 -4.29
CA LEU A 27 -0.32 11.86 -4.54
C LEU A 27 -1.59 12.59 -4.09
N PHE A 28 -1.49 13.45 -3.07
CA PHE A 28 -2.59 14.31 -2.65
C PHE A 28 -2.82 15.43 -3.66
N SER A 29 -1.74 16.08 -4.13
CA SER A 29 -1.82 17.06 -5.23
C SER A 29 -2.44 16.44 -6.48
N TYR A 30 -2.00 15.23 -6.85
CA TYR A 30 -2.59 14.45 -7.94
C TYR A 30 -4.09 14.20 -7.73
N SER A 31 -4.49 13.85 -6.50
CA SER A 31 -5.90 13.63 -6.16
C SER A 31 -6.73 14.91 -6.27
N ILE A 32 -6.23 16.04 -5.77
CA ILE A 32 -6.90 17.34 -5.87
C ILE A 32 -7.12 17.72 -7.34
N VAL A 33 -6.07 17.62 -8.18
CA VAL A 33 -6.19 17.92 -9.62
C VAL A 33 -7.21 16.99 -10.27
N ARG A 34 -7.10 15.67 -10.05
CA ARG A 34 -7.97 14.70 -10.71
C ARG A 34 -9.43 14.81 -10.29
N TYR A 35 -9.72 15.00 -9.00
CA TYR A 35 -11.08 14.93 -8.48
C TYR A 35 -11.73 16.31 -8.34
N ASN A 36 -11.06 17.28 -7.73
CA ASN A 36 -11.66 18.59 -7.50
C ASN A 36 -11.60 19.46 -8.76
N VAL A 37 -10.44 19.54 -9.42
CA VAL A 37 -10.27 20.40 -10.60
C VAL A 37 -10.91 19.78 -11.85
N LEU A 38 -10.54 18.54 -12.20
CA LEU A 38 -10.94 17.93 -13.47
C LEU A 38 -12.30 17.21 -13.44
N LYS A 39 -12.66 16.60 -12.30
CA LYS A 39 -13.96 15.90 -12.14
C LYS A 39 -15.03 16.79 -11.48
N GLY A 40 -14.66 17.96 -10.96
CA GLY A 40 -15.60 18.88 -10.32
C GLY A 40 -16.16 18.37 -8.98
N VAL A 41 -15.45 17.48 -8.28
CA VAL A 41 -15.86 17.04 -6.95
C VAL A 41 -15.81 18.23 -5.98
N PRO A 42 -16.91 18.52 -5.26
CA PRO A 42 -16.98 19.63 -4.30
C PRO A 42 -15.83 19.64 -3.27
N VAL A 43 -15.40 20.83 -2.88
CA VAL A 43 -14.23 21.04 -1.99
C VAL A 43 -14.49 20.59 -0.55
N ASP A 44 -15.74 20.57 -0.10
CA ASP A 44 -16.18 20.02 1.17
C ASP A 44 -15.96 18.50 1.27
N GLN A 45 -15.79 17.80 0.15
CA GLN A 45 -15.44 16.38 0.11
C GLN A 45 -13.94 16.12 0.28
N ILE A 46 -13.10 17.16 0.41
CA ILE A 46 -11.66 17.00 0.61
C ILE A 46 -11.31 16.23 1.89
N PRO A 47 -11.85 16.56 3.08
CA PRO A 47 -11.36 16.04 4.36
C PRO A 47 -11.42 14.52 4.50
N LEU A 48 -12.48 13.88 4.02
CA LEU A 48 -12.63 12.42 4.08
C LEU A 48 -12.50 11.79 2.71
N PHE A 49 -13.28 12.19 1.70
CA PHE A 49 -13.32 11.46 0.44
C PHE A 49 -12.03 11.59 -0.39
N ILE A 50 -11.52 12.81 -0.60
CA ILE A 50 -10.31 13.01 -1.41
C ILE A 50 -9.05 12.64 -0.62
N PHE A 51 -8.99 13.02 0.65
CA PHE A 51 -7.90 12.63 1.54
C PHE A 51 -7.76 11.10 1.61
N ASN A 52 -8.87 10.36 1.79
CA ASN A 52 -8.87 8.90 1.85
C ASN A 52 -8.30 8.26 0.57
N LYS A 53 -8.60 8.83 -0.60
CA LYS A 53 -8.03 8.38 -1.89
C LYS A 53 -6.52 8.61 -1.98
N ALA A 54 -6.03 9.73 -1.45
CA ALA A 54 -4.60 10.05 -1.46
C ALA A 54 -3.81 9.15 -0.50
N ILE A 55 -4.32 8.96 0.73
CA ILE A 55 -3.64 8.12 1.71
C ILE A 55 -3.66 6.64 1.32
N SER A 56 -4.71 6.15 0.64
CA SER A 56 -4.77 4.75 0.20
C SER A 56 -3.67 4.44 -0.82
N LEU A 57 -3.48 5.29 -1.83
CA LEU A 57 -2.39 5.14 -2.79
C LEU A 57 -1.02 5.38 -2.15
N THR A 58 -0.92 6.33 -1.22
CA THR A 58 0.31 6.57 -0.46
C THR A 58 0.71 5.32 0.33
N ALA A 59 -0.24 4.67 1.00
CA ALA A 59 0.01 3.43 1.73
C ALA A 59 0.56 2.33 0.81
N VAL A 60 -0.04 2.17 -0.39
CA VAL A 60 0.45 1.22 -1.42
C VAL A 60 1.89 1.53 -1.80
N VAL A 61 2.23 2.79 -2.08
CA VAL A 61 3.60 3.20 -2.48
C VAL A 61 4.61 2.99 -1.35
N VAL A 62 4.24 3.29 -0.09
CA VAL A 62 5.12 3.13 1.07
C VAL A 62 5.35 1.64 1.40
N ILE A 63 4.31 0.81 1.32
CA ILE A 63 4.44 -0.66 1.47
C ILE A 63 5.25 -1.24 0.30
N ALA A 64 5.02 -0.80 -0.93
CA ALA A 64 5.79 -1.20 -2.10
C ALA A 64 7.29 -0.91 -1.91
N ALA A 65 7.63 0.28 -1.39
CA ALA A 65 9.00 0.65 -1.09
C ALA A 65 9.65 -0.30 -0.08
N SER A 66 8.91 -0.76 0.94
CA SER A 66 9.41 -1.79 1.87
C SER A 66 9.74 -3.10 1.15
N PHE A 67 8.88 -3.57 0.26
CA PHE A 67 9.09 -4.84 -0.43
C PHE A 67 10.14 -4.78 -1.54
N ILE A 68 10.25 -3.67 -2.28
CA ILE A 68 11.15 -3.56 -3.44
C ILE A 68 12.63 -3.42 -3.04
N ILE A 69 12.94 -2.90 -1.85
CA ILE A 69 14.34 -2.78 -1.38
C ILE A 69 15.05 -4.14 -1.37
N GLY A 70 14.34 -5.23 -1.04
CA GLY A 70 14.91 -6.58 -1.02
C GLY A 70 15.38 -7.05 -2.42
N PRO A 71 14.48 -7.12 -3.41
CA PRO A 71 14.85 -7.37 -4.80
C PRO A 71 15.93 -6.42 -5.34
N PHE A 72 15.82 -5.12 -5.09
CA PHE A 72 16.82 -4.15 -5.54
C PHE A 72 18.17 -4.32 -4.87
N ALA A 73 18.25 -4.78 -3.63
CA ALA A 73 19.52 -5.15 -2.99
C ALA A 73 20.19 -6.37 -3.64
N ARG A 74 19.42 -7.20 -4.36
CA ARG A 74 19.97 -8.31 -5.14
C ARG A 74 20.42 -7.89 -6.54
N LEU A 75 19.66 -7.01 -7.20
CA LEU A 75 19.98 -6.53 -8.55
C LEU A 75 21.08 -5.44 -8.54
N TRP A 76 21.05 -4.55 -7.55
CA TRP A 76 21.97 -3.43 -7.38
C TRP A 76 22.50 -3.34 -5.95
N PRO A 77 23.39 -4.26 -5.53
CA PRO A 77 23.79 -4.38 -4.12
C PRO A 77 24.40 -3.12 -3.53
N ARG A 78 25.29 -2.44 -4.26
CA ARG A 78 25.99 -1.22 -3.80
C ARG A 78 25.02 -0.12 -3.37
N GLY A 79 23.90 0.04 -4.08
CA GLY A 79 22.90 1.05 -3.74
C GLY A 79 21.95 0.62 -2.62
N PHE A 80 21.52 -0.65 -2.61
CA PHE A 80 20.35 -1.05 -1.82
C PHE A 80 20.65 -1.93 -0.60
N VAL A 81 21.80 -2.62 -0.54
CA VAL A 81 22.20 -3.35 0.68
C VAL A 81 22.28 -2.43 1.90
N PRO A 82 22.90 -1.23 1.83
CA PRO A 82 22.91 -0.30 2.96
C PRO A 82 21.52 0.22 3.37
N ARG A 83 20.49 0.01 2.54
CA ARG A 83 19.12 0.51 2.76
C ARG A 83 18.17 -0.57 3.27
N LEU A 84 18.63 -1.82 3.43
CA LEU A 84 17.79 -2.94 3.88
C LEU A 84 17.13 -2.71 5.24
N TYR A 85 17.72 -1.87 6.10
CA TYR A 85 17.17 -1.49 7.40
C TYR A 85 15.85 -0.70 7.29
N LEU A 86 15.63 0.03 6.19
CA LEU A 86 14.45 0.88 5.99
C LEU A 86 13.15 0.09 5.83
N ARG A 87 13.23 -1.18 5.42
CA ARG A 87 12.05 -2.02 5.12
C ARG A 87 11.07 -2.10 6.28
N LYS A 88 11.58 -2.26 7.50
CA LYS A 88 10.75 -2.32 8.71
C LYS A 88 9.96 -1.02 8.91
N TYR A 89 10.66 0.12 8.83
CA TYR A 89 10.07 1.44 9.06
C TYR A 89 9.03 1.79 7.99
N LEU A 90 9.35 1.56 6.72
CA LEU A 90 8.43 1.76 5.60
C LEU A 90 7.21 0.82 5.71
N GLY A 91 7.43 -0.47 6.00
CA GLY A 91 6.34 -1.44 6.10
C GLY A 91 5.35 -1.10 7.22
N VAL A 92 5.86 -0.76 8.41
CA VAL A 92 5.02 -0.38 9.56
C VAL A 92 4.30 0.96 9.31
N LEU A 93 4.99 1.96 8.76
CA LEU A 93 4.38 3.25 8.44
C LEU A 93 3.29 3.09 7.37
N GLY A 94 3.58 2.36 6.30
CA GLY A 94 2.63 2.08 5.23
C GLY A 94 1.40 1.30 5.72
N PHE A 95 1.58 0.31 6.61
CA PHE A 95 0.48 -0.37 7.28
C PHE A 95 -0.38 0.60 8.11
N GLY A 96 0.23 1.49 8.91
CA GLY A 96 -0.52 2.48 9.69
C GLY A 96 -1.38 3.40 8.81
N VAL A 97 -0.85 3.85 7.67
CA VAL A 97 -1.60 4.66 6.70
C VAL A 97 -2.71 3.85 6.02
N ALA A 98 -2.47 2.57 5.70
CA ALA A 98 -3.50 1.66 5.18
C ALA A 98 -4.63 1.41 6.19
N ALA A 99 -4.30 1.28 7.48
CA ALA A 99 -5.28 1.13 8.54
C ALA A 99 -6.13 2.40 8.68
N LEU A 100 -5.52 3.59 8.61
CA LEU A 100 -6.25 4.85 8.58
C LEU A 100 -7.20 4.93 7.37
N HIS A 101 -6.73 4.51 6.18
CA HIS A 101 -7.59 4.38 5.00
C HIS A 101 -8.78 3.45 5.25
N GLY A 102 -8.58 2.29 5.89
CA GLY A 102 -9.66 1.37 6.25
C GLY A 102 -10.69 2.02 7.18
N ILE A 103 -10.22 2.70 8.24
CA ILE A 103 -11.09 3.41 9.20
C ILE A 103 -11.92 4.49 8.50
N ILE A 104 -11.29 5.37 7.71
CA ILE A 104 -12.02 6.42 6.99
C ILE A 104 -13.00 5.80 6.00
N SER A 105 -12.59 4.76 5.27
CA SER A 105 -13.46 4.09 4.31
C SER A 105 -14.72 3.56 4.99
N LEU A 106 -14.61 2.90 6.14
CA LEU A 106 -15.77 2.40 6.90
C LEU A 106 -16.70 3.53 7.36
N LEU A 107 -16.16 4.70 7.75
CA LEU A 107 -16.97 5.86 8.17
C LEU A 107 -17.83 6.43 7.03
N ILE A 108 -17.32 6.41 5.79
CA ILE A 108 -18.02 6.93 4.61
C ILE A 108 -18.55 5.82 3.69
N PHE A 109 -18.59 4.56 4.14
CA PHE A 109 -19.01 3.42 3.32
C PHE A 109 -20.54 3.34 3.19
N ASN A 110 -21.09 4.15 2.31
CA ASN A 110 -22.52 4.18 2.03
C ASN A 110 -22.81 4.47 0.55
N PRO A 111 -24.06 4.25 0.08
CA PRO A 111 -24.42 4.44 -1.33
C PRO A 111 -24.21 5.86 -1.87
N ALA A 112 -24.28 6.89 -1.02
CA ALA A 112 -24.08 8.28 -1.47
C ALA A 112 -22.62 8.56 -1.85
N TYR A 113 -21.66 7.95 -1.14
CA TYR A 113 -20.23 8.08 -1.45
C TYR A 113 -19.74 7.05 -2.48
N TYR A 114 -20.27 5.83 -2.43
CA TYR A 114 -19.76 4.69 -3.18
C TYR A 114 -20.88 3.93 -3.91
N PRO A 115 -21.67 4.56 -4.78
CA PRO A 115 -22.86 3.95 -5.38
C PRO A 115 -22.57 2.63 -6.11
N ARG A 116 -21.38 2.48 -6.72
CA ARG A 116 -20.97 1.24 -7.41
C ARG A 116 -20.83 0.02 -6.51
N PHE A 117 -20.64 0.22 -5.21
CA PHE A 117 -20.52 -0.85 -4.23
C PHE A 117 -21.88 -1.39 -3.80
N PHE A 118 -22.98 -0.70 -4.10
CA PHE A 118 -24.31 -1.03 -3.61
C PHE A 118 -25.30 -1.26 -4.76
N THR A 119 -26.22 -2.19 -4.56
CA THR A 119 -27.41 -2.35 -5.40
C THR A 119 -28.44 -1.29 -5.03
N GLU A 120 -29.48 -1.13 -5.86
CA GLU A 120 -30.60 -0.22 -5.57
C GLU A 120 -31.30 -0.55 -4.24
N ALA A 121 -31.32 -1.83 -3.85
CA ALA A 121 -31.86 -2.30 -2.58
C ALA A 121 -30.91 -2.06 -1.38
N GLY A 122 -29.75 -1.41 -1.58
CA GLY A 122 -28.78 -1.09 -0.54
C GLY A 122 -27.89 -2.26 -0.09
N LYS A 123 -27.97 -3.43 -0.74
CA LYS A 123 -27.04 -4.54 -0.51
C LYS A 123 -25.73 -4.31 -1.25
N LEU A 124 -24.64 -4.94 -0.84
CA LEU A 124 -23.40 -4.87 -1.61
C LEU A 124 -23.57 -5.58 -2.96
N THR A 125 -22.99 -5.00 -4.01
CA THR A 125 -22.81 -5.67 -5.29
C THR A 125 -21.77 -6.79 -5.15
N PHE A 126 -21.76 -7.76 -6.07
CA PHE A 126 -20.74 -8.82 -6.05
C PHE A 126 -19.30 -8.26 -6.08
N SER A 127 -19.07 -7.21 -6.88
CA SER A 127 -17.80 -6.47 -6.89
C SER A 127 -17.51 -5.80 -5.54
N GLY A 128 -18.53 -5.20 -4.92
CA GLY A 128 -18.42 -4.60 -3.60
C GLY A 128 -18.05 -5.60 -2.50
N GLU A 129 -18.73 -6.75 -2.47
CA GLU A 129 -18.45 -7.87 -1.56
C GLU A 129 -17.00 -8.36 -1.71
N LEU A 130 -16.56 -8.66 -2.94
CA LEU A 130 -15.20 -9.13 -3.20
C LEU A 130 -14.15 -8.09 -2.82
N SER A 131 -14.37 -6.83 -3.19
CA SER A 131 -13.44 -5.75 -2.87
C SER A 131 -13.28 -5.60 -1.36
N MET A 132 -14.38 -5.61 -0.59
CA MET A 132 -14.34 -5.54 0.87
C MET A 132 -13.66 -6.76 1.48
N LEU A 133 -13.97 -7.98 1.02
CA LEU A 133 -13.35 -9.21 1.48
C LEU A 133 -11.82 -9.16 1.30
N PHE A 134 -11.33 -8.79 0.11
CA PHE A 134 -9.89 -8.70 -0.13
C PHE A 134 -9.21 -7.59 0.69
N GLY A 135 -9.89 -6.47 0.92
CA GLY A 135 -9.43 -5.43 1.84
C GLY A 135 -9.25 -5.95 3.27
N ILE A 136 -10.25 -6.68 3.78
CA ILE A 136 -10.26 -7.29 5.12
C ILE A 136 -9.15 -8.36 5.25
N LEU A 137 -9.02 -9.25 4.27
CA LEU A 137 -7.97 -10.28 4.29
C LEU A 137 -6.58 -9.65 4.24
N SER A 138 -6.40 -8.57 3.47
CA SER A 138 -5.13 -7.85 3.38
C SER A 138 -4.75 -7.21 4.73
N ILE A 139 -5.67 -6.45 5.34
CA ILE A 139 -5.38 -5.79 6.62
C ILE A 139 -5.16 -6.80 7.74
N PHE A 140 -5.86 -7.94 7.73
CA PHE A 140 -5.64 -9.04 8.69
C PHE A 140 -4.20 -9.58 8.60
N ILE A 141 -3.73 -9.92 7.39
CA ILE A 141 -2.37 -10.45 7.22
C ILE A 141 -1.32 -9.36 7.53
N PHE A 142 -1.52 -8.12 7.07
CA PHE A 142 -0.59 -7.03 7.39
C PHE A 142 -0.55 -6.72 8.89
N SER A 143 -1.64 -6.89 9.62
CA SER A 143 -1.66 -6.77 11.09
C SER A 143 -0.74 -7.82 11.72
N GLY A 144 -0.78 -9.08 11.27
CA GLY A 144 0.17 -10.11 11.70
C GLY A 144 1.63 -9.76 11.39
N VAL A 145 1.90 -9.22 10.20
CA VAL A 145 3.25 -8.73 9.80
C VAL A 145 3.71 -7.56 10.69
N ALA A 146 2.82 -6.63 11.01
CA ALA A 146 3.12 -5.48 11.87
C ALA A 146 3.36 -5.91 13.33
N VAL A 147 2.51 -6.79 13.88
CA VAL A 147 2.66 -7.34 15.24
C VAL A 147 3.99 -8.08 15.38
N THR A 148 4.35 -8.93 14.41
CA THR A 148 5.65 -9.63 14.41
C THR A 148 6.86 -8.71 14.15
N SER A 149 6.62 -7.43 13.84
CA SER A 149 7.66 -6.40 13.77
C SER A 149 7.89 -5.69 15.11
N LEU A 150 7.06 -5.94 16.14
CA LEU A 150 7.30 -5.43 17.49
C LEU A 150 8.52 -6.12 18.10
N PRO A 151 9.47 -5.38 18.72
CA PRO A 151 10.68 -5.99 19.27
C PRO A 151 10.42 -7.05 20.34
N SER A 152 9.33 -6.95 21.11
CA SER A 152 8.94 -7.94 22.12
C SER A 152 8.50 -9.26 21.48
N VAL A 153 7.73 -9.20 20.39
CA VAL A 153 7.25 -10.37 19.65
C VAL A 153 8.38 -10.99 18.83
N GLU A 154 9.12 -10.17 18.07
CA GLU A 154 10.23 -10.60 17.21
C GLU A 154 11.28 -11.41 17.99
N LYS A 155 11.65 -10.98 19.20
CA LYS A 155 12.63 -11.66 20.06
C LYS A 155 12.18 -13.02 20.56
N GLY A 156 10.87 -13.24 20.69
CA GLY A 156 10.29 -14.50 21.17
C GLY A 156 10.05 -15.53 20.07
N MET A 157 10.30 -15.18 18.81
CA MET A 157 9.99 -16.04 17.67
C MET A 157 11.22 -16.76 17.12
N HIS A 158 11.01 -17.99 16.65
CA HIS A 158 12.04 -18.67 15.86
C HIS A 158 12.24 -17.96 14.51
N PRO A 159 13.49 -17.74 14.03
CA PRO A 159 13.75 -16.95 12.82
C PRO A 159 13.04 -17.45 11.55
N LYS A 160 12.84 -18.77 11.42
CA LYS A 160 12.10 -19.34 10.28
C LYS A 160 10.61 -18.97 10.30
N GLN A 161 9.98 -18.99 11.49
CA GLN A 161 8.57 -18.64 11.67
C GLN A 161 8.35 -17.14 11.43
N TRP A 162 9.21 -16.30 12.01
CA TRP A 162 9.18 -14.86 11.78
C TRP A 162 9.28 -14.55 10.28
N LYS A 163 10.26 -15.15 9.59
CA LYS A 163 10.45 -14.94 8.16
C LYS A 163 9.28 -15.43 7.32
N PHE A 164 8.63 -16.52 7.73
CA PHE A 164 7.41 -17.02 7.07
C PHE A 164 6.29 -15.97 7.17
N ILE A 165 5.99 -15.47 8.36
CA ILE A 165 4.94 -14.45 8.56
C ILE A 165 5.27 -13.17 7.79
N GLN A 166 6.52 -12.68 7.85
CA GLN A 166 6.95 -11.52 7.06
C GLN A 166 6.76 -11.72 5.54
N ARG A 167 6.88 -12.96 5.04
CA ARG A 167 6.63 -13.29 3.63
C ARG A 167 5.14 -13.37 3.28
N LEU A 168 4.26 -13.61 4.24
CA LEU A 168 2.81 -13.49 4.00
C LEU A 168 2.42 -12.06 3.61
N GLY A 169 3.27 -11.05 3.89
CA GLY A 169 3.09 -9.69 3.38
C GLY A 169 2.97 -9.60 1.84
N TYR A 170 3.59 -10.50 1.07
CA TYR A 170 3.40 -10.55 -0.39
C TYR A 170 2.00 -11.05 -0.76
N LEU A 171 1.43 -12.01 0.00
CA LEU A 171 0.06 -12.46 -0.18
C LEU A 171 -0.93 -11.35 0.19
N ALA A 172 -0.68 -10.64 1.29
CA ALA A 172 -1.48 -9.46 1.66
C ALA A 172 -1.48 -8.41 0.55
N PHE A 173 -0.33 -8.18 -0.10
CA PHE A 173 -0.21 -7.22 -1.20
C PHE A 173 -0.91 -7.69 -2.48
N LEU A 174 -0.92 -9.00 -2.73
CA LEU A 174 -1.76 -9.58 -3.79
C LEU A 174 -3.25 -9.39 -3.50
N PHE A 175 -3.69 -9.51 -2.24
CA PHE A 175 -5.06 -9.17 -1.87
C PHE A 175 -5.35 -7.68 -2.03
N VAL A 176 -4.39 -6.77 -1.78
CA VAL A 176 -4.58 -5.35 -2.16
C VAL A 176 -4.80 -5.21 -3.67
N LEU A 177 -4.05 -5.94 -4.51
CA LEU A 177 -4.26 -5.91 -5.95
C LEU A 177 -5.69 -6.37 -6.31
N PHE A 178 -6.17 -7.46 -5.74
CA PHE A 178 -7.54 -7.93 -5.99
C PHE A 178 -8.60 -6.95 -5.46
N HIS A 179 -8.37 -6.33 -4.30
CA HIS A 179 -9.22 -5.25 -3.79
C HIS A 179 -9.35 -4.09 -4.80
N LEU A 180 -8.25 -3.68 -5.44
CA LEU A 180 -8.23 -2.60 -6.43
C LEU A 180 -8.83 -3.01 -7.78
N VAL A 181 -8.53 -4.22 -8.26
CA VAL A 181 -9.04 -4.75 -9.54
C VAL A 181 -10.55 -4.89 -9.50
N THR A 182 -11.09 -5.51 -8.44
CA THR A 182 -12.52 -5.77 -8.29
C THR A 182 -13.36 -4.49 -8.33
N MET A 183 -12.88 -3.40 -7.72
CA MET A 183 -13.57 -2.09 -7.74
C MET A 183 -13.23 -1.20 -8.94
N GLY A 184 -12.13 -1.49 -9.65
CA GLY A 184 -11.50 -0.56 -10.59
C GLY A 184 -11.65 -0.94 -12.07
N TRP A 185 -11.74 -2.24 -12.37
CA TRP A 185 -11.57 -2.81 -13.71
C TRP A 185 -12.33 -2.08 -14.82
N GLU A 186 -13.64 -1.90 -14.66
CA GLU A 186 -14.49 -1.24 -15.67
C GLU A 186 -14.04 0.21 -15.93
N GLY A 187 -13.65 0.92 -14.88
CA GLY A 187 -13.15 2.30 -14.98
C GLY A 187 -11.75 2.40 -15.58
N TRP A 188 -10.99 1.31 -15.60
CA TRP A 188 -9.66 1.28 -16.21
C TRP A 188 -9.75 1.08 -17.73
N ILE A 189 -10.71 0.28 -18.19
CA ILE A 189 -10.88 0.01 -19.62
C ILE A 189 -11.56 1.18 -20.34
N ASN A 190 -12.50 1.86 -19.67
CA ASN A 190 -13.16 3.02 -20.25
C ASN A 190 -12.30 4.29 -20.11
N THR A 191 -11.31 4.42 -21.00
CA THR A 191 -10.36 5.54 -21.04
C THR A 191 -11.01 6.89 -21.38
N SER A 192 -12.12 6.88 -22.13
CA SER A 192 -12.88 8.09 -22.45
C SER A 192 -13.45 8.79 -21.20
N GLY A 193 -13.66 8.04 -20.12
CA GLY A 193 -14.15 8.54 -18.84
C GLY A 193 -13.06 9.09 -17.90
N TRP A 194 -11.81 9.20 -18.34
CA TRP A 194 -10.71 9.65 -17.48
C TRP A 194 -10.65 11.20 -17.41
N PRO A 195 -10.81 11.81 -16.23
CA PRO A 195 -10.75 13.27 -16.09
C PRO A 195 -9.40 13.80 -16.56
N GLY A 196 -9.40 14.61 -17.63
CA GLY A 196 -8.19 15.14 -18.27
C GLY A 196 -7.18 14.08 -18.72
N GLY A 197 -7.63 12.86 -19.02
CA GLY A 197 -6.75 11.74 -19.39
C GLY A 197 -5.93 11.17 -18.22
N LEU A 198 -6.16 11.62 -16.98
CA LEU A 198 -5.42 11.15 -15.81
C LEU A 198 -5.86 9.75 -15.37
N LEU A 199 -4.87 8.88 -15.17
CA LEU A 199 -5.07 7.50 -14.70
C LEU A 199 -5.94 7.42 -13.43
N PRO A 200 -6.81 6.41 -13.30
CA PRO A 200 -7.46 6.12 -12.03
C PRO A 200 -6.44 5.80 -10.93
N ILE A 201 -6.65 6.33 -9.71
CA ILE A 201 -5.77 6.07 -8.56
C ILE A 201 -5.61 4.58 -8.27
N SER A 202 -6.71 3.81 -8.36
CA SER A 202 -6.68 2.35 -8.20
C SER A 202 -5.86 1.66 -9.30
N PHE A 203 -5.80 2.23 -10.50
CA PHE A 203 -4.97 1.71 -11.57
C PHE A 203 -3.48 1.96 -11.30
N ILE A 204 -3.11 3.17 -10.90
CA ILE A 204 -1.73 3.50 -10.48
C ILE A 204 -1.28 2.57 -9.36
N GLY A 205 -2.11 2.38 -8.32
CA GLY A 205 -1.81 1.47 -7.22
C GLY A 205 -1.60 0.03 -7.70
N SER A 206 -2.43 -0.44 -8.63
CA SER A 206 -2.31 -1.79 -9.20
C SER A 206 -1.01 -1.96 -9.99
N LEU A 207 -0.61 -0.97 -10.79
CA LEU A 207 0.66 -0.98 -11.52
C LEU A 207 1.87 -1.04 -10.58
N VAL A 208 1.84 -0.27 -9.47
CA VAL A 208 2.89 -0.31 -8.45
C VAL A 208 2.99 -1.69 -7.81
N ILE A 209 1.86 -2.32 -7.46
CA ILE A 209 1.84 -3.67 -6.88
C ILE A 209 2.38 -4.70 -7.87
N ILE A 210 1.88 -4.69 -9.11
CA ILE A 210 2.32 -5.59 -10.16
C ILE A 210 3.83 -5.46 -10.38
N PHE A 211 4.35 -4.24 -10.47
CA PHE A 211 5.79 -4.00 -10.61
C PHE A 211 6.59 -4.65 -9.48
N VAL A 212 6.18 -4.48 -8.22
CA VAL A 212 6.86 -5.10 -7.07
C VAL A 212 6.83 -6.63 -7.15
N LEU A 213 5.67 -7.21 -7.46
CA LEU A 213 5.51 -8.67 -7.55
C LEU A 213 6.30 -9.27 -8.71
N VAL A 214 6.33 -8.61 -9.86
CA VAL A 214 7.10 -9.03 -11.04
C VAL A 214 8.60 -8.96 -10.76
N ILE A 215 9.11 -7.84 -10.24
CA ILE A 215 10.52 -7.72 -9.88
C ILE A 215 10.90 -8.76 -8.82
N ARG A 216 10.01 -9.05 -7.86
CA ARG A 216 10.22 -10.10 -6.87
C ARG A 216 10.33 -11.48 -7.52
N ALA A 217 9.45 -11.81 -8.47
CA ALA A 217 9.46 -13.06 -9.21
C ALA A 217 10.74 -13.22 -10.04
N ILE A 218 11.13 -12.18 -10.78
CA ILE A 218 12.38 -12.13 -11.56
C ILE A 218 13.57 -12.45 -10.64
N VAL A 219 13.66 -11.75 -9.51
CA VAL A 219 14.77 -11.99 -8.58
C VAL A 219 14.74 -13.42 -8.04
N ILE A 220 13.60 -14.01 -7.71
CA ILE A 220 13.53 -15.41 -7.25
C ILE A 220 14.05 -16.37 -8.33
N ALA A 221 13.72 -16.13 -9.61
CA ALA A 221 14.14 -16.97 -10.73
C ALA A 221 15.64 -16.87 -11.06
N LEU A 222 16.28 -15.71 -10.81
CA LEU A 222 17.71 -15.57 -11.04
C LEU A 222 18.53 -16.54 -10.18
N PRO A 223 19.71 -16.99 -10.63
CA PRO A 223 20.66 -17.73 -9.79
C PRO A 223 21.16 -16.83 -8.65
N LYS A 224 21.52 -17.44 -7.51
CA LYS A 224 22.14 -16.69 -6.41
C LYS A 224 23.51 -16.19 -6.87
N PRO A 225 23.93 -14.98 -6.46
CA PRO A 225 25.31 -14.55 -6.68
C PRO A 225 26.25 -15.62 -6.12
N ARG A 226 27.24 -16.06 -6.90
CA ARG A 226 28.35 -16.85 -6.37
C ARG A 226 29.14 -15.90 -5.46
N ASN A 227 29.23 -16.25 -4.18
CA ASN A 227 30.09 -15.55 -3.23
C ASN A 227 31.55 -15.89 -3.52
#